data_AF-A0A9W9VR28-F1
#
_entry.id   AF-A0A9W9VR28-F1
#
_cell.length_a   1.000
_cell.length_b   1.000
_cell.length_c   1.000
_cell.angle_alpha   90.00
_cell.angle_beta   90.00
_cell.angle_gamma   90.00
#
_symmetry.space_group_name_H-M   'P 1'
#
loop_
_entity.id
_entity.type
_entity.pdbx_description
1 polymer ?
#
loop_
_entity_poly.entity_id
_entity_poly.type
_entity_poly.pdbx_seq_one_letter_code
_entity_poly.pdbx_strand_id
1 'polypeptide(L)'
;MTGVGKSQTTLEFAYRSRHVFHYIFWIRAEDDAVISQEYSKLIGILGIAPADDPDAKAERVRQWLCTTQGWLIIFDNVESSDLLNMFWPACGHGSVLVTTQNSTLVHRAHAEVELKPFTEDEGSGLLLNYMKELEEGKYISTGYGKGDIQTGLWSTLASFWACRSSS
;
A
#
# COMPACT_ATOMS: atom_id res chain seq x y z
N MET A 1 -2.12 2.94 -19.21
CA MET A 1 -3.38 2.19 -19.12
C MET A 1 -3.83 2.20 -17.68
N THR A 2 -5.01 2.77 -17.41
CA THR A 2 -5.55 2.95 -16.05
C THR A 2 -6.50 1.79 -15.74
N GLY A 3 -6.44 1.21 -14.54
CA GLY A 3 -7.44 0.23 -14.08
C GLY A 3 -7.10 -1.26 -14.22
N VAL A 4 -5.84 -1.62 -14.48
CA VAL A 4 -5.38 -3.02 -14.64
C VAL A 4 -5.33 -3.82 -13.32
N GLY A 5 -5.87 -3.28 -12.22
CA GLY A 5 -5.88 -3.96 -10.92
C GLY A 5 -4.52 -4.03 -10.21
N LYS A 6 -3.59 -3.09 -10.48
CA LYS A 6 -2.28 -3.05 -9.79
C LYS A 6 -2.42 -2.85 -8.28
N SER A 7 -3.26 -1.89 -7.87
CA SER A 7 -3.57 -1.66 -6.47
C SER A 7 -4.31 -2.86 -5.85
N GLN A 8 -5.19 -3.54 -6.61
CA GLN A 8 -5.88 -4.76 -6.13
C GLN A 8 -4.91 -5.93 -5.92
N THR A 9 -3.99 -6.16 -6.86
CA THR A 9 -2.95 -7.18 -6.76
C THR A 9 -2.02 -6.90 -5.59
N THR A 10 -1.69 -5.62 -5.38
CA THR A 10 -0.85 -5.16 -4.27
C THR A 10 -1.54 -5.38 -2.92
N LEU A 11 -2.85 -5.14 -2.86
CA LEU A 11 -3.66 -5.41 -1.67
C LEU A 11 -3.69 -6.90 -1.34
N GLU A 12 -3.94 -7.77 -2.32
CA GLU A 12 -3.93 -9.22 -2.16
C GLU A 12 -2.54 -9.72 -1.71
N PHE A 13 -1.47 -9.19 -2.30
CA PHE A 13 -0.10 -9.49 -1.91
C PHE A 13 0.17 -9.11 -0.45
N ALA A 14 -0.21 -7.89 -0.05
CA ALA A 14 -0.06 -7.42 1.32
C ALA A 14 -0.83 -8.31 2.31
N TYR A 15 -2.06 -8.68 1.96
CA TYR A 15 -2.90 -9.55 2.78
C TYR A 15 -2.29 -10.94 2.96
N ARG A 16 -1.84 -11.56 1.85
CA ARG A 16 -1.22 -12.90 1.89
C ARG A 16 0.12 -12.87 2.64
N SER A 17 0.86 -11.78 2.56
CA SER A 17 2.18 -11.62 3.18
C SER A 17 2.16 -11.17 4.64
N ARG A 18 0.97 -11.02 5.25
CA ARG A 18 0.82 -10.54 6.65
C ARG A 18 1.56 -11.34 7.72
N HIS A 19 1.90 -12.59 7.42
CA HIS A 19 2.63 -13.48 8.33
C HIS A 19 4.15 -13.37 8.16
N VAL A 20 4.61 -12.73 7.08
CA VAL A 20 6.03 -12.51 6.75
C VAL A 20 6.50 -11.16 7.29
N PHE A 21 5.64 -10.14 7.24
CA PHE A 21 5.97 -8.79 7.70
C PHE A 21 5.31 -8.46 9.03
N HIS A 22 6.08 -7.90 9.95
CA HIS A 22 5.58 -7.35 11.22
C HIS A 22 4.82 -6.03 11.01
N TYR A 23 5.21 -5.26 10.00
CA TYR A 23 4.63 -3.97 9.68
C TYR A 23 4.34 -3.86 8.19
N ILE A 24 3.16 -3.37 7.83
CA ILE A 24 2.78 -3.09 6.45
C ILE A 24 2.26 -1.66 6.40
N PHE A 25 2.87 -0.82 5.57
CA PHE A 25 2.50 0.58 5.38
C PHE A 25 2.05 0.81 3.95
N TRP A 26 0.88 1.43 3.78
CA TRP A 26 0.37 1.83 2.49
C TRP A 26 0.43 3.34 2.35
N ILE A 27 1.23 3.83 1.41
CA ILE A 27 1.52 5.23 1.19
C ILE A 27 1.00 5.61 -0.20
N ARG A 28 0.08 6.57 -0.27
CA ARG A 28 -0.28 7.20 -1.53
C ARG A 28 0.88 8.07 -1.99
N ALA A 29 1.30 7.93 -3.24
CA ALA A 29 2.53 8.51 -3.76
C ALA A 29 2.32 9.32 -5.05
N GLU A 30 1.21 10.06 -5.10
CA GLU A 30 0.83 10.91 -6.24
C GLU A 30 1.73 12.15 -6.36
N ASP A 31 2.09 12.76 -5.23
CA ASP A 31 2.98 13.91 -5.14
C ASP A 31 3.63 14.02 -3.74
N ASP A 32 4.60 14.93 -3.59
CA ASP A 32 5.38 15.11 -2.36
C ASP A 32 4.52 15.53 -1.15
N ALA A 33 3.48 16.34 -1.37
CA ALA A 33 2.60 16.81 -0.30
C ALA A 33 1.74 15.66 0.23
N VAL A 34 1.25 14.79 -0.66
CA VAL A 34 0.52 13.58 -0.28
C VAL A 34 1.42 12.64 0.51
N ILE A 35 2.65 12.36 0.04
CA ILE A 35 3.56 11.46 0.75
C ILE A 35 3.94 12.04 2.13
N SER A 36 4.22 13.34 2.20
CA SER A 36 4.52 14.02 3.47
C SER A 36 3.36 13.93 4.47
N GLN A 37 2.10 14.03 3.99
CA GLN A 37 0.93 13.84 4.83
C GLN A 37 0.79 12.40 5.33
N GLU A 38 0.99 11.41 4.46
CA GLU A 38 0.98 9.99 4.84
C GLU A 38 2.08 9.67 5.85
N TYR A 39 3.29 10.23 5.68
CA TYR A 39 4.40 10.09 6.62
C TYR A 39 4.08 10.75 7.97
N SER A 40 3.38 11.89 7.97
CA SER A 40 2.91 12.50 9.22
C SER A 40 1.95 11.59 10.00
N LYS A 41 1.05 10.87 9.29
CA LYS A 41 0.16 9.89 9.93
C LYS A 41 0.96 8.71 10.49
N LEU A 42 1.91 8.22 9.72
CA LEU A 42 2.79 7.11 10.10
C LEU A 42 3.65 7.44 11.33
N ILE A 43 4.20 8.65 11.40
CA ILE A 43 4.90 9.18 12.59
C ILE A 43 4.01 9.10 13.82
N GLY A 44 2.75 9.53 13.72
CA GLY A 44 1.78 9.45 14.81
C GLY A 44 1.48 8.02 15.25
N ILE A 45 1.28 7.11 14.29
CA ILE A 45 1.01 5.68 14.55
C ILE A 45 2.21 5.00 15.22
N LEU A 46 3.43 5.32 14.79
CA LEU A 46 4.66 4.71 15.29
C LEU A 46 5.17 5.36 16.58
N GLY A 47 4.51 6.42 17.07
CA GLY A 47 4.94 7.15 18.27
C GLY A 47 6.28 7.87 18.09
N ILE A 48 6.64 8.23 16.86
CA ILE A 48 7.86 8.99 16.55
C ILE A 48 7.62 10.47 16.89
N ALA A 49 8.67 11.19 17.28
CA ALA A 49 8.56 12.63 17.53
C ALA A 49 8.05 13.38 16.28
N PRO A 50 7.04 14.28 16.42
CA PRO A 50 6.43 14.98 15.29
C PRO A 50 7.37 16.03 14.68
N ALA A 51 7.35 16.14 13.35
CA ALA A 51 8.09 17.14 12.57
C ALA A 51 7.10 17.97 11.76
N ASP A 52 7.44 19.23 11.50
CA ASP A 52 6.63 20.12 10.67
C ASP A 52 7.09 20.10 9.20
N ASP A 53 8.40 20.13 9.00
CA ASP A 53 9.07 20.10 7.70
C ASP A 53 9.00 18.72 7.01
N PRO A 54 8.70 18.66 5.70
CA PRO A 54 8.67 17.40 4.93
C PRO A 54 9.96 16.58 5.01
N ASP A 55 11.13 17.21 4.90
CA ASP A 55 12.42 16.50 4.88
C ASP A 55 12.68 15.85 6.24
N ALA A 56 12.37 16.56 7.32
CA ALA A 56 12.47 16.05 8.69
C ALA A 56 11.48 14.89 8.94
N LYS A 57 10.27 14.94 8.36
CA LYS A 57 9.32 13.81 8.43
C LYS A 57 9.87 12.60 7.68
N ALA A 58 10.34 12.80 6.45
CA ALA A 58 10.95 11.75 5.64
C ALA A 58 12.13 11.09 6.38
N GLU A 59 13.03 11.90 6.93
CA GLU A 59 14.19 11.41 7.67
C GLU A 59 13.79 10.55 8.86
N ARG A 60 12.80 10.97 9.65
CA ARG A 60 12.36 10.22 10.83
C ARG A 60 11.75 8.87 10.49
N VAL A 61 10.95 8.82 9.43
CA VAL A 61 10.39 7.56 8.95
C VAL A 61 11.50 6.65 8.42
N ARG A 62 12.45 7.18 7.63
CA ARG A 62 13.61 6.40 7.16
C ARG A 62 14.44 5.84 8.31
N GLN A 63 14.72 6.66 9.33
CA GLN A 63 15.44 6.21 10.52
C GLN A 63 14.71 5.06 11.21
N TRP A 64 13.40 5.17 11.38
CA TRP A 64 12.59 4.10 11.95
C TRP A 64 12.64 2.81 11.12
N LEU A 65 12.55 2.92 9.79
CA LEU A 65 12.67 1.79 8.87
C LEU A 65 14.08 1.16 8.93
N CYS A 66 15.11 1.93 9.26
CA CYS A 66 16.46 1.41 9.39
C CYS A 66 16.79 0.82 10.76
N THR A 67 16.03 1.15 11.80
CA THR A 67 16.17 0.53 13.13
C THR A 67 15.22 -0.65 13.35
N THR A 68 14.26 -0.86 12.45
CA THR A 68 13.24 -1.90 12.55
C THR A 68 13.37 -2.91 11.42
N GLN A 69 13.15 -4.20 11.71
CA GLN A 69 13.18 -5.27 10.72
C GLN A 69 11.78 -5.75 10.33
N GLY A 70 11.68 -6.36 9.15
CA GLY A 70 10.48 -7.09 8.72
C GLY A 70 9.29 -6.19 8.41
N TRP A 71 9.53 -5.03 7.82
CA TRP A 71 8.48 -4.14 7.31
C TRP A 71 8.30 -4.29 5.79
N LEU A 72 7.10 -3.97 5.33
CA LEU A 72 6.76 -3.73 3.93
C LEU A 72 6.21 -2.30 3.81
N ILE A 73 6.80 -1.48 2.96
CA ILE A 73 6.24 -0.17 2.59
C ILE A 73 5.80 -0.20 1.13
N ILE A 74 4.55 0.19 0.90
CA ILE A 74 3.91 0.18 -0.40
C ILE A 74 3.71 1.63 -0.81
N PHE A 75 4.35 2.07 -1.89
CA PHE A 75 4.07 3.35 -2.54
C PHE A 75 3.11 3.11 -3.70
N ASP A 76 1.84 3.49 -3.51
CA ASP A 76 0.78 3.27 -4.50
C ASP A 76 0.57 4.53 -5.35
N ASN A 77 0.40 4.32 -6.66
CA ASN A 77 0.21 5.35 -7.67
C ASN A 77 1.35 6.37 -7.76
N VAL A 78 2.60 5.89 -7.82
CA VAL A 78 3.78 6.73 -8.06
C VAL A 78 3.74 7.29 -9.47
N GLU A 79 3.69 8.62 -9.60
CA GLU A 79 3.65 9.31 -10.91
C GLU A 79 5.05 9.57 -11.49
N SER A 80 6.04 9.86 -10.63
CA SER A 80 7.44 10.09 -11.03
C SER A 80 8.45 9.47 -10.05
N SER A 81 9.63 9.08 -10.55
CA SER A 81 10.68 8.45 -9.70
C SER A 81 11.33 9.46 -8.76
N ASP A 82 11.26 10.74 -9.09
CA ASP A 82 11.85 11.81 -8.29
C ASP A 82 11.17 11.98 -6.95
N LEU A 83 9.86 11.72 -6.89
CA LEU A 83 9.09 11.68 -5.63
C LEU A 83 9.74 10.73 -4.63
N LEU A 84 10.20 9.56 -5.10
CA LEU A 84 10.74 8.54 -4.21
C LEU A 84 12.12 8.90 -3.64
N ASN A 85 12.87 9.86 -4.22
CA ASN A 85 14.23 10.18 -3.78
C ASN A 85 14.32 10.51 -2.28
N MET A 86 13.38 11.32 -1.80
CA MET A 86 13.35 11.76 -0.40
C MET A 86 12.83 10.67 0.54
N PHE A 87 11.84 9.92 0.09
CA PHE A 87 11.07 9.00 0.93
C PHE A 87 11.60 7.57 0.94
N TRP A 88 12.48 7.22 -0.01
CA TRP A 88 13.02 5.86 -0.15
C TRP A 88 13.81 5.43 1.09
N PRO A 89 13.61 4.20 1.60
CA PRO A 89 14.38 3.70 2.73
C PRO A 89 15.87 3.59 2.39
N ALA A 90 16.74 4.08 3.28
CA ALA A 90 18.19 4.06 3.07
C ALA A 90 18.86 2.73 3.48
N CYS A 91 18.07 1.66 3.67
CA CYS A 91 18.49 0.39 4.26
C CYS A 91 17.63 -0.78 3.76
N GLY A 92 18.16 -2.01 3.87
CA GLY A 92 17.53 -3.24 3.38
C GLY A 92 16.90 -4.11 4.47
N HIS A 93 16.37 -3.53 5.56
CA HIS A 93 15.77 -4.29 6.67
C HIS A 93 14.31 -4.70 6.44
N GLY A 94 13.77 -4.40 5.26
CA GLY A 94 12.43 -4.74 4.85
C GLY A 94 12.29 -4.69 3.33
N SER A 95 11.05 -4.60 2.86
CA SER A 95 10.71 -4.63 1.44
C SER A 95 9.97 -3.38 1.03
N VAL A 96 10.26 -2.91 -0.19
CA VAL A 96 9.54 -1.80 -0.83
C VAL A 96 8.77 -2.35 -2.02
N LEU A 97 7.49 -2.00 -2.12
CA LEU A 97 6.66 -2.28 -3.27
C LEU A 97 6.17 -0.96 -3.85
N VAL A 98 6.31 -0.81 -5.17
CA VAL A 98 5.87 0.38 -5.89
C VAL A 98 4.82 -0.02 -6.90
N THR A 99 3.69 0.68 -6.91
CA THR A 99 2.76 0.64 -8.04
C THR A 99 2.88 1.95 -8.81
N THR A 100 2.88 1.84 -10.14
CA THR A 100 2.93 3.01 -11.01
C THR A 100 2.20 2.69 -12.32
N GLN A 101 1.62 3.73 -12.92
CA GLN A 101 1.12 3.70 -14.29
C GLN A 101 2.20 4.13 -15.30
N ASN A 102 3.32 4.66 -14.81
CA ASN A 102 4.43 5.16 -15.59
C ASN A 102 5.54 4.09 -15.70
N SER A 103 5.66 3.46 -16.87
CA SER A 103 6.63 2.40 -17.13
C SER A 103 8.09 2.88 -17.15
N THR A 104 8.35 4.19 -17.10
CA THR A 104 9.73 4.72 -17.05
C THR A 104 10.38 4.59 -15.67
N LEU A 105 9.62 4.25 -14.62
CA LEU A 105 10.10 4.17 -13.24
C LEU A 105 10.84 2.86 -12.90
N VAL A 106 10.92 1.95 -13.86
CA VAL A 106 11.38 0.57 -13.71
C VAL A 106 12.86 0.47 -13.31
N HIS A 107 13.69 1.46 -13.66
CA HIS A 107 15.15 1.41 -13.49
C HIS A 107 15.66 1.35 -12.04
N ARG A 108 14.78 1.49 -11.03
CA ARG A 108 15.14 1.42 -9.60
C ARG A 108 14.73 0.12 -8.91
N ALA A 109 13.98 -0.75 -9.59
CA ALA A 109 13.47 -1.96 -8.96
C ALA A 109 14.45 -3.12 -9.06
N HIS A 110 14.65 -3.86 -7.95
CA HIS A 110 15.37 -5.14 -7.97
C HIS A 110 14.61 -6.23 -8.75
N ALA A 111 13.29 -6.11 -8.82
CA ALA A 111 12.41 -6.98 -9.60
C ALA A 111 11.22 -6.17 -10.10
N GLU A 112 10.83 -6.41 -11.35
CA GLU A 112 9.67 -5.78 -11.98
C GLU A 112 8.60 -6.84 -12.24
N VAL A 113 7.35 -6.52 -11.90
CA VAL A 113 6.18 -7.33 -12.25
C VAL A 113 5.25 -6.46 -13.09
N GLU A 114 5.31 -6.64 -14.41
CA GLU A 114 4.36 -6.00 -15.32
C GLU A 114 3.00 -6.71 -15.22
N LEU A 115 2.03 -6.05 -14.57
CA LEU A 115 0.64 -6.50 -14.59
C LEU A 115 -0.03 -6.11 -15.91
N LYS A 116 -0.39 -7.11 -16.70
CA LYS A 116 -1.15 -6.99 -17.95
C LYS A 116 -2.66 -6.91 -17.66
N PRO A 117 -3.45 -6.21 -18.49
CA PRO A 117 -4.91 -6.27 -18.43
C PRO A 117 -5.36 -7.73 -18.44
N PHE A 118 -6.34 -8.05 -17.60
CA PHE A 118 -7.04 -9.32 -17.69
C PHE A 118 -7.61 -9.48 -19.10
N THR A 119 -7.53 -10.69 -19.62
CA THR A 119 -8.35 -11.11 -20.76
C THR A 119 -9.84 -11.11 -20.38
N GLU A 120 -10.72 -11.09 -21.37
CA GLU A 120 -12.18 -11.10 -21.14
C GLU A 120 -12.63 -12.32 -20.31
N ASP A 121 -12.01 -13.48 -20.56
CA ASP A 121 -12.26 -14.72 -19.82
C ASP A 121 -11.75 -14.66 -18.36
N GLU A 122 -10.58 -14.06 -18.13
CA GLU A 122 -10.04 -13.88 -16.77
C GLU A 122 -10.87 -12.87 -15.97
N GLY A 123 -11.30 -11.78 -16.61
CA GLY A 123 -12.14 -10.75 -15.98
C GLY A 123 -13.52 -11.28 -15.60
N SER A 124 -14.17 -12.03 -16.50
CA SER A 124 -15.46 -12.65 -16.23
C SER A 124 -15.36 -13.78 -15.21
N GLY A 125 -14.31 -14.59 -15.24
CA GLY A 125 -14.03 -15.61 -14.21
C GLY A 125 -13.81 -15.02 -12.82
N LEU A 126 -13.11 -13.89 -12.72
CA LEU A 126 -12.87 -13.20 -11.46
C LEU A 126 -14.17 -12.62 -10.87
N LEU A 127 -15.03 -12.02 -11.69
CA LEU A 127 -16.35 -11.54 -11.28
C LEU A 127 -17.26 -12.68 -10.79
N LEU A 128 -17.28 -13.81 -11.48
CA LEU A 128 -18.11 -14.97 -11.08
C LEU A 128 -17.64 -15.60 -9.77
N ASN A 129 -16.32 -15.70 -9.55
CA ASN A 129 -15.77 -16.18 -8.28
C ASN A 129 -16.08 -15.22 -7.14
N TYR A 130 -15.99 -13.92 -7.39
CA TYR A 130 -16.33 -12.89 -6.41
C TYR A 130 -17.81 -12.94 -6.00
N MET A 131 -18.72 -13.12 -6.96
CA MET A 131 -20.15 -13.29 -6.68
C MET A 131 -20.42 -14.52 -5.82
N LYS A 132 -19.73 -15.65 -6.08
CA LYS A 132 -19.82 -16.85 -5.24
C LYS A 132 -19.33 -16.61 -3.82
N GLU A 133 -18.23 -15.90 -3.63
CA GLU A 133 -17.70 -15.63 -2.29
C GLU A 133 -18.62 -14.73 -1.45
N LEU A 134 -19.35 -13.82 -2.10
CA LEU A 134 -20.40 -13.02 -1.46
C LEU A 134 -21.61 -13.87 -1.06
N GLU A 135 -22.04 -14.79 -1.93
CA GLU A 135 -23.12 -15.74 -1.64
C GLU A 135 -22.75 -16.72 -0.51
N GLU A 136 -21.48 -17.11 -0.42
CA GLU A 136 -20.94 -17.97 0.64
C GLU A 136 -20.72 -17.24 1.98
N GLY A 137 -21.00 -15.93 2.07
CA GLY A 137 -20.92 -15.17 3.31
C GLY A 137 -19.51 -15.05 3.89
N LYS A 138 -18.45 -15.25 3.09
CA LYS A 138 -17.06 -15.14 3.53
C LYS A 138 -16.63 -13.72 3.89
N TYR A 139 -17.46 -12.72 3.60
CA TYR A 139 -17.17 -11.30 3.82
C TYR A 139 -18.18 -10.59 4.71
N ILE A 140 -18.47 -11.02 5.95
CA ILE A 140 -18.94 -10.07 6.99
C ILE A 140 -18.63 -10.54 8.44
N SER A 141 -17.81 -9.78 9.18
CA SER A 141 -18.25 -9.10 10.41
C SER A 141 -17.18 -8.16 10.96
N THR A 142 -17.56 -6.89 11.06
CA THR A 142 -16.85 -5.79 11.73
C THR A 142 -16.83 -6.06 13.23
N GLY A 143 -15.74 -6.64 13.74
CA GLY A 143 -15.52 -6.82 15.17
C GLY A 143 -14.80 -5.61 15.77
N TYR A 144 -15.55 -4.66 16.34
CA TYR A 144 -14.98 -3.66 17.25
C TYR A 144 -14.49 -4.36 18.53
N GLY A 145 -13.19 -4.61 18.61
CA GLY A 145 -12.52 -5.22 19.77
C GLY A 145 -11.20 -4.52 20.04
N LYS A 146 -11.09 -3.93 21.24
CA LYS A 146 -9.96 -3.17 21.82
C LYS A 146 -8.56 -3.60 21.34
N GLY A 147 -7.78 -2.63 20.86
CA GLY A 147 -6.34 -2.59 21.14
C GLY A 147 -5.39 -2.25 20.00
N ASP A 148 -5.78 -2.44 18.74
CA ASP A 148 -4.79 -2.51 17.66
C ASP A 148 -4.94 -1.39 16.64
N ILE A 149 -3.94 -0.51 16.60
CA ILE A 149 -3.81 0.64 15.69
C ILE A 149 -3.79 0.18 14.20
N GLN A 150 -3.57 -1.11 13.94
CA GLN A 150 -3.67 -1.69 12.60
C GLN A 150 -5.12 -1.78 12.07
N THR A 151 -6.14 -1.83 12.92
CA THR A 151 -7.54 -2.05 12.49
C THR A 151 -8.17 -0.87 11.73
N GLY A 152 -7.75 0.36 12.02
CA GLY A 152 -8.29 1.57 11.38
C GLY A 152 -7.89 1.74 9.90
N LEU A 153 -6.74 1.17 9.51
CA LEU A 153 -6.31 1.14 8.11
C LEU A 153 -7.22 0.21 7.30
N TRP A 154 -7.58 -0.95 7.87
CA TRP A 154 -8.36 -1.98 7.20
C TRP A 154 -9.84 -1.61 7.03
N SER A 155 -10.46 -0.88 7.96
CA SER A 155 -11.84 -0.40 7.78
C SER A 155 -11.95 0.64 6.67
N THR A 156 -10.93 1.50 6.55
CA THR A 156 -10.84 2.53 5.52
C THR A 156 -10.60 1.91 4.15
N LEU A 157 -9.75 0.89 4.06
CA LEU A 157 -9.47 0.15 2.82
C LEU A 157 -10.67 -0.72 2.37
N ALA A 158 -11.37 -1.37 3.29
CA ALA A 158 -12.61 -2.11 2.98
C ALA A 158 -13.74 -1.17 2.51
N SER A 159 -13.80 0.05 3.05
CA SER A 159 -14.75 1.07 2.61
C SER A 159 -14.40 1.61 1.21
N PHE A 160 -13.11 1.70 0.89
CA PHE A 160 -12.63 2.02 -0.46
C PHE A 160 -12.99 0.95 -1.50
N TRP A 161 -12.96 -0.32 -1.10
CA TRP A 161 -13.39 -1.46 -1.90
C TRP A 161 -14.90 -1.43 -2.20
N ALA A 162 -15.74 -1.09 -1.22
CA ALA A 162 -17.20 -0.98 -1.40
C ALA A 162 -17.63 0.26 -2.23
N CYS A 163 -16.88 1.36 -2.15
CA CYS A 163 -17.24 2.61 -2.82
C CYS A 163 -16.90 2.61 -4.33
N ARG A 164 -15.88 1.85 -4.76
CA ARG A 164 -15.41 1.85 -6.16
C ARG A 164 -16.02 0.75 -7.04
N SER A 165 -16.81 -0.16 -6.47
CA SER A 165 -17.60 -1.14 -7.22
C SER A 165 -19.01 -0.64 -7.61
N SER A 166 -19.31 0.63 -7.34
CA SER A 166 -20.64 1.23 -7.53
C SER A 166 -20.62 2.55 -8.34
N SER A 167 -19.69 2.72 -9.29
CA SER A 167 -19.72 3.84 -10.25
C SER A 167 -19.12 3.46 -11.59
#